data_AF-A0A9Q0P1W5-F1
#
_entry.id   AF-A0A9Q0P1W5-F1
#
_cell.length_a   1.000
_cell.length_b   1.000
_cell.length_c   1.000
_cell.angle_alpha   90.00
_cell.angle_beta   90.00
_cell.angle_gamma   90.00
#
_symmetry.space_group_name_H-M   'P 1'
#
loop_
_entity.id
_entity.type
_entity.pdbx_description
1 polymer ?
#
loop_
_entity_poly.entity_id
_entity_poly.type
_entity_poly.pdbx_seq_one_letter_code
_entity_poly.pdbx_strand_id
1 'polypeptide(L)'
;MQIRPVRAAPERISEKVERSIKEAEEACSGDAASGECAAAWDEVEELSAAASHAKAKKKEYSDPLEEYCKDNPETDECRTYED
;
A
#
# COMPACT_ATOMS: atom_id res chain seq x y z
N MET A 1 -10.32 -5.50 -24.60
CA MET A 1 -9.56 -4.94 -23.47
C MET A 1 -9.84 -5.76 -22.22
N GLN A 2 -8.90 -6.60 -21.78
CA GLN A 2 -8.94 -7.16 -20.42
C GLN A 2 -8.30 -6.13 -19.50
N ILE A 3 -9.12 -5.47 -18.69
CA ILE A 3 -8.66 -4.51 -17.70
C ILE A 3 -7.99 -5.32 -16.59
N ARG A 4 -6.66 -5.38 -16.60
CA ARG A 4 -5.90 -5.96 -15.48
C ARG A 4 -6.11 -5.04 -14.27
N PRO A 5 -6.51 -5.55 -13.10
CA PRO A 5 -6.59 -4.73 -11.90
C PRO A 5 -5.19 -4.20 -11.61
N VAL A 6 -5.04 -2.88 -11.59
CA VAL A 6 -3.79 -2.23 -11.21
C VAL A 6 -3.66 -2.39 -9.69
N ARG A 7 -2.88 -3.38 -9.27
CA ARG A 7 -2.50 -3.57 -7.87
C ARG A 7 -1.56 -2.44 -7.46
N ALA A 8 -2.02 -1.60 -6.54
CA ALA A 8 -1.30 -0.39 -6.14
C ALA A 8 -0.25 -0.65 -5.04
N ALA A 9 -0.37 -1.75 -4.31
CA ALA A 9 0.64 -2.20 -3.34
C ALA A 9 1.68 -3.10 -4.03
N PRO A 10 2.92 -3.19 -3.50
CA PRO A 10 3.93 -4.10 -4.04
C PRO A 10 3.37 -5.53 -4.11
N GLU A 11 3.49 -6.20 -5.27
CA GLU A 11 2.89 -7.54 -5.50
C GLU A 11 3.17 -8.51 -4.35
N ARG A 12 4.41 -8.53 -3.84
CA ARG A 12 4.81 -9.41 -2.72
C ARG A 12 4.12 -9.13 -1.39
N ILE A 13 3.70 -7.88 -1.14
CA ILE A 13 2.98 -7.51 0.10
C ILE A 13 1.49 -7.81 -0.10
N SER A 14 0.93 -7.50 -1.27
CA SER A 14 -0.46 -7.82 -1.61
C SER A 14 -0.75 -9.32 -1.52
N GLU A 15 0.13 -10.17 -2.06
CA GLU A 15 0.01 -11.63 -1.98
C GLU A 15 0.09 -12.15 -0.54
N LYS A 16 0.91 -11.51 0.31
CA LYS A 16 1.01 -11.86 1.73
C LYS A 16 -0.27 -11.52 2.49
N VAL A 17 -0.86 -10.35 2.23
CA VAL A 17 -2.14 -9.94 2.83
C VAL A 17 -3.26 -10.89 2.38
N GLU A 18 -3.33 -11.22 1.09
CA GLU A 18 -4.34 -12.17 0.57
C GLU A 18 -4.21 -13.56 1.20
N ARG A 19 -2.99 -14.00 1.49
CA ARG A 19 -2.75 -15.28 2.19
C ARG A 19 -3.09 -15.20 3.68
N SER A 20 -2.66 -14.14 4.38
CA SER A 20 -2.93 -13.99 5.81
C SER A 20 -4.43 -13.86 6.11
N ILE A 21 -5.21 -13.27 5.19
CA ILE A 21 -6.68 -13.23 5.31
C ILE A 21 -7.25 -14.66 5.34
N LYS A 22 -6.80 -15.55 4.45
CA LYS A 22 -7.27 -16.94 4.44
C LYS A 22 -6.86 -17.69 5.69
N GLU A 23 -5.63 -17.48 6.15
CA GLU A 23 -5.13 -18.07 7.40
C GLU A 23 -5.94 -17.58 8.61
N ALA A 24 -6.33 -16.30 8.64
CA ALA A 24 -7.21 -15.75 9.68
C ALA A 24 -8.63 -16.31 9.60
N GLU A 25 -9.20 -16.44 8.39
CA GLU A 25 -10.52 -17.08 8.19
C GLU A 25 -10.51 -18.53 8.70
N GLU A 26 -9.46 -19.29 8.40
CA GLU A 26 -9.27 -20.66 8.89
C GLU A 26 -9.10 -20.72 10.41
N ALA A 27 -8.27 -19.85 11.00
CA ALA A 27 -8.06 -19.76 12.44
C ALA A 27 -9.34 -19.39 13.21
N CYS A 28 -10.18 -18.54 12.61
CA CYS A 28 -11.44 -18.09 13.19
C CYS A 28 -12.63 -19.02 12.91
N SER A 29 -12.47 -20.07 12.10
CA SER A 29 -13.57 -20.97 11.72
C SER A 29 -14.14 -21.77 12.89
N GLY A 30 -13.37 -21.95 13.96
CA GLY A 30 -13.80 -22.64 15.18
C GLY A 30 -14.46 -21.70 16.19
N ASP A 31 -13.70 -20.71 16.66
CA ASP A 31 -14.16 -19.72 17.63
C ASP A 31 -13.64 -18.33 17.24
N ALA A 32 -14.56 -17.44 16.89
CA ALA A 32 -14.27 -16.06 16.49
C ALA A 32 -13.78 -15.18 17.66
N ALA A 33 -13.98 -15.61 18.92
CA ALA A 33 -13.47 -14.93 20.10
C ALA A 33 -12.15 -15.54 20.63
N SER A 34 -11.60 -16.56 19.95
CA SER A 34 -10.35 -17.18 20.36
C SER A 34 -9.17 -16.22 20.24
N GLY A 35 -8.17 -16.41 21.11
CA GLY A 35 -6.92 -15.65 21.05
C GLY A 35 -6.17 -15.87 19.74
N GLU A 36 -6.18 -17.09 19.20
CA GLU A 36 -5.61 -17.39 17.89
C GLU A 36 -6.31 -16.65 16.74
N CYS A 37 -7.64 -16.55 16.76
CA CYS A 37 -8.39 -15.77 15.77
C CYS A 37 -8.02 -14.28 15.83
N ALA A 38 -7.98 -13.71 17.04
CA ALA A 38 -7.59 -12.32 17.24
C ALA A 38 -6.16 -12.05 16.75
N ALA A 39 -5.20 -12.91 17.13
CA ALA A 39 -3.81 -12.78 16.72
C ALA A 39 -3.62 -12.90 15.19
N ALA A 40 -4.40 -13.76 14.52
CA ALA A 40 -4.34 -13.88 13.07
C ALA A 40 -4.89 -12.62 12.37
N TRP A 41 -5.95 -12.01 12.90
CA TRP A 41 -6.46 -10.73 12.38
C TRP A 41 -5.54 -9.55 12.69
N ASP A 42 -4.85 -9.53 13.83
CA ASP A 42 -3.82 -8.54 14.14
C ASP A 42 -2.69 -8.58 13.09
N GLU A 43 -2.24 -9.78 12.68
CA GLU A 43 -1.25 -9.91 11.61
C GLU A 43 -1.77 -9.34 10.27
N VAL A 44 -3.04 -9.62 9.92
CA VAL A 44 -3.67 -9.09 8.71
C VAL A 44 -3.74 -7.56 8.74
N GLU A 45 -4.05 -6.97 9.90
CA GLU A 45 -4.09 -5.52 10.09
C GLU A 45 -2.72 -4.91 9.81
N GLU A 46 -1.68 -5.43 10.46
CA GLU A 46 -0.30 -4.93 10.33
C GLU A 46 0.22 -5.07 8.89
N LEU A 47 -0.02 -6.20 8.24
CA LEU A 47 0.37 -6.41 6.84
C LEU A 47 -0.38 -5.45 5.89
N SER A 48 -1.66 -5.20 6.14
CA SER A 48 -2.47 -4.26 5.37
C SER A 48 -2.02 -2.82 5.56
N ALA A 49 -1.66 -2.44 6.79
CA ALA A 49 -1.08 -1.14 7.11
C ALA A 49 0.25 -0.95 6.38
N ALA A 50 1.16 -1.94 6.44
CA ALA A 50 2.42 -1.91 5.70
C ALA A 50 2.22 -1.78 4.18
N ALA A 51 1.23 -2.48 3.61
CA ALA A 51 0.87 -2.36 2.20
C ALA A 51 0.40 -0.95 1.84
N SER A 52 -0.45 -0.36 2.69
CA SER A 52 -0.95 1.01 2.53
C SER A 52 0.19 2.04 2.61
N HIS A 53 1.07 1.91 3.60
CA HIS A 53 2.25 2.77 3.73
C HIS A 53 3.17 2.66 2.51
N ALA A 54 3.43 1.45 2.01
CA ALA A 54 4.23 1.25 0.80
C ALA A 54 3.59 1.92 -0.43
N LYS A 55 2.26 1.86 -0.54
CA LYS A 55 1.51 2.55 -1.60
C LYS A 55 1.57 4.07 -1.45
N ALA A 56 1.46 4.61 -0.24
CA ALA A 56 1.56 6.04 0.03
C ALA A 56 2.93 6.59 -0.39
N LYS A 57 4.02 5.91 0.00
CA LYS A 57 5.39 6.27 -0.44
C LYS A 57 5.56 6.27 -1.95
N LYS A 58 4.92 5.36 -2.67
CA LYS A 58 4.95 5.36 -4.15
C LYS A 58 4.23 6.57 -4.75
N LYS A 59 3.15 7.05 -4.12
CA LYS A 59 2.41 8.22 -4.60
C LYS A 59 3.18 9.51 -4.40
N GLU A 60 4.03 9.58 -3.37
CA GLU A 60 4.90 10.73 -3.10
C GLU A 60 5.86 11.04 -4.25
N TYR A 61 6.16 10.06 -5.12
CA TYR A 61 6.98 10.24 -6.33
C TYR A 61 6.18 10.02 -7.61
N SER A 62 4.87 10.23 -7.58
CA SER A 62 3.99 9.95 -8.72
C SER A 62 3.64 11.16 -9.57
N ASP A 63 3.95 12.38 -9.10
CA ASP A 63 3.78 13.57 -9.91
C ASP A 63 4.97 13.72 -10.86
N PRO A 64 4.79 13.50 -12.17
CA PRO A 64 5.89 13.63 -13.13
C PRO A 64 6.42 15.06 -13.20
N LEU A 65 5.60 16.06 -12.86
CA LEU A 65 6.05 17.45 -12.81
C LEU A 65 6.99 17.68 -11.64
N GLU A 66 6.71 17.10 -10.46
CA GLU A 66 7.58 17.23 -9.29
C GLU A 66 8.96 16.59 -9.51
N GLU A 67 9.00 15.43 -10.19
CA GLU A 67 10.26 14.80 -10.61
C GLU A 67 11.01 15.67 -11.62
N TYR A 68 10.31 16.21 -12.62
CA TYR A 68 10.90 17.12 -13.60
C TYR A 68 11.48 18.40 -12.96
N CYS A 69 10.76 18.99 -12.01
CA CYS A 69 11.16 20.22 -11.32
C CYS A 69 12.35 20.03 -10.36
N LYS A 70 12.62 18.81 -9.88
CA LYS A 70 13.84 18.52 -9.11
C LYS A 70 15.11 18.72 -9.94
N ASP A 71 15.07 18.31 -11.20
CA ASP A 71 16.21 18.38 -12.11
C ASP A 71 16.24 19.68 -12.93
N ASN A 72 15.11 20.37 -13.04
CA ASN A 72 14.94 21.59 -13.85
C ASN A 72 14.21 22.70 -13.05
N PRO A 73 14.76 23.16 -11.91
CA PRO A 73 14.07 24.15 -11.05
C PRO A 73 13.87 25.52 -11.70
N GLU A 74 14.62 25.83 -12.76
CA GLU A 74 14.58 27.11 -13.46
C GLU A 74 13.51 27.22 -14.55
N THR A 75 12.86 26.11 -14.93
CA THR A 75 11.85 26.14 -16.00
C THR A 75 10.58 26.85 -15.54
N ASP A 76 9.83 27.38 -16.51
CA ASP A 76 8.63 28.17 -16.22
C ASP A 76 7.57 27.34 -15.46
N GLU A 77 7.56 26.02 -15.65
CA GLU A 77 6.67 25.09 -14.95
C GLU A 77 7.07 24.83 -13.48
N CYS A 78 8.31 25.16 -13.10
CA CYS A 78 8.93 24.77 -11.84
C CYS A 78 9.36 25.95 -10.96
N ARG A 79 9.29 27.16 -11.51
CA ARG A 79 9.71 28.39 -10.84
C ARG A 79 8.76 28.76 -9.71
N THR A 80 9.19 28.55 -8.47
CA THR A 80 8.49 28.99 -7.25
C THR A 80 9.08 30.30 -6.73
N TYR A 81 8.23 31.17 -6.19
CA TYR A 81 8.64 32.41 -5.53
C TYR A 81 8.24 32.33 -4.06
N GLU A 82 9.18 32.60 -3.16
CA GLU A 82 8.89 32.79 -1.73
C GLU A 82 8.42 34.24 -1.53
N ASP A 83 7.24 34.43 -0.94
CA ASP A 83 6.68 35.75 -0.60
C ASP A 83 7.42 36.45 0.56
#